data_AF-A0A554QWL4-F1
#
_entry.id   AF-A0A554QWL4-F1
#
_cell.length_a   1.000
_cell.length_b   1.000
_cell.length_c   1.000
_cell.angle_alpha   90.00
_cell.angle_beta   90.00
_cell.angle_gamma   90.00
#
_symmetry.space_group_name_H-M   'P 1'
#
loop_
_entity.id
_entity.type
_entity.pdbx_description
1 polymer ?
#
loop_
_entity_poly.entity_id
_entity_poly.type
_entity_poly.pdbx_seq_one_letter_code
_entity_poly.pdbx_strand_id
1 'polypeptide(L)'
;MIDSATRRTAYVRGQLTDPYSASLLVVTMMPVLSAIAFGSILWRPLGYVVAVASLFYVQRLHRWIGSGLQRIGPGASTSRMYRATTYLVIVLLAAMLSIPVVQVFFRGDLAAMAAPTIVAEMTDGWQGATTPDAIYGSTPTWPSYAPCQFVQEWTGLTVANSCYSAVGYVRMWQMPTALPMLCSLTMIYILFPLTLARFGRLNK
;
A
#
# COMPACT_ATOMS: atom_id res chain seq x y z
N MET A 1 -37.45 5.82 22.75
CA MET A 1 -36.70 5.41 21.54
C MET A 1 -35.92 6.55 20.87
N ILE A 2 -36.40 7.79 20.91
CA ILE A 2 -35.70 8.96 20.32
C ILE A 2 -34.42 9.33 21.09
N ASP A 3 -34.44 9.25 22.44
CA ASP A 3 -33.27 9.55 23.28
C ASP A 3 -32.04 8.65 23.07
N SER A 4 -32.27 7.39 22.69
CA SER A 4 -31.20 6.45 22.37
C SER A 4 -30.52 6.77 21.04
N ALA A 5 -31.27 7.34 20.08
CA ALA A 5 -30.75 7.72 18.78
C ALA A 5 -29.94 9.03 18.86
N THR A 6 -30.41 10.03 19.60
CA THR A 6 -29.68 11.28 19.86
C THR A 6 -28.43 11.07 20.72
N ARG A 7 -28.44 10.17 21.70
CA ARG A 7 -27.21 9.78 22.42
C ARG A 7 -26.21 9.05 21.51
N ARG A 8 -26.68 8.17 20.62
CA ARG A 8 -25.80 7.50 19.65
C ARG A 8 -25.18 8.48 18.67
N THR A 9 -25.93 9.43 18.13
CA THR A 9 -25.39 10.43 17.20
C THR A 9 -24.45 11.41 17.90
N ALA A 10 -24.75 11.83 19.13
CA ALA A 10 -23.85 12.66 19.93
C ALA A 10 -22.55 11.91 20.30
N TYR A 11 -22.62 10.61 20.60
CA TYR A 11 -21.46 9.76 20.88
C TYR A 11 -20.60 9.52 19.63
N VAL A 12 -21.22 9.26 18.47
CA VAL A 12 -20.53 9.12 17.18
C VAL A 12 -19.88 10.45 16.78
N ARG A 13 -20.58 11.59 16.98
CA ARG A 13 -20.02 12.93 16.75
C ARG A 13 -18.86 13.23 17.71
N GLY A 14 -19.00 12.85 18.98
CA GLY A 14 -17.95 12.95 20.01
C GLY A 14 -16.70 12.11 19.70
N GLN A 15 -16.89 10.88 19.19
CA GLN A 15 -15.80 10.03 18.70
C GLN A 15 -15.16 10.53 17.41
N LEU A 16 -15.92 11.17 16.52
CA LEU A 16 -15.37 11.81 15.32
C LEU A 16 -14.59 13.10 15.65
N THR A 17 -14.93 13.78 16.75
CA THR A 17 -14.18 14.93 17.27
C THR A 17 -12.98 14.54 18.14
N ASP A 18 -12.85 13.27 18.53
CA ASP A 18 -11.66 12.78 19.23
C ASP A 18 -10.53 12.55 18.20
N PRO A 19 -9.47 13.38 18.19
CA PRO A 19 -8.38 13.27 17.23
C PRO A 19 -7.67 11.91 17.31
N TYR A 20 -7.71 11.25 18.48
CA TYR A 20 -7.15 9.91 18.64
C TYR A 20 -7.98 8.83 17.93
N SER A 21 -9.31 8.90 18.06
CA SER A 21 -10.22 7.95 17.41
C SER A 21 -10.17 8.09 15.88
N ALA A 22 -10.12 9.32 15.38
CA ALA A 22 -9.99 9.59 13.94
C ALA A 22 -8.66 9.08 13.38
N SER A 23 -7.54 9.34 14.05
CA SER A 23 -6.22 8.85 13.63
C SER A 23 -6.09 7.33 13.73
N LEU A 24 -6.69 6.70 14.74
CA LEU A 24 -6.77 5.24 14.85
C LEU A 24 -7.55 4.63 13.68
N LEU A 25 -8.63 5.28 13.24
CA LEU A 25 -9.39 4.85 12.07
C LEU A 25 -8.53 4.94 10.80
N VAL A 26 -7.80 6.03 10.59
CA VAL A 26 -6.86 6.18 9.46
C VAL A 26 -5.82 5.06 9.45
N VAL A 27 -5.17 4.79 10.58
CA VAL A 27 -4.18 3.70 10.71
C VAL A 27 -4.81 2.33 10.48
N THR A 28 -6.09 2.15 10.83
CA THR A 28 -6.82 0.91 10.56
C THR A 28 -7.12 0.72 9.07
N MET A 29 -7.43 1.81 8.36
CA MET A 29 -7.73 1.75 6.94
C MET A 29 -6.49 1.54 6.08
N MET A 30 -5.29 1.89 6.54
CA MET A 30 -4.04 1.67 5.81
C MET A 30 -3.80 0.20 5.41
N PRO A 31 -3.87 -0.80 6.33
CA PRO A 31 -3.79 -2.21 5.94
C PRO A 31 -4.93 -2.66 5.01
N VAL A 32 -6.13 -2.11 5.19
CA VAL A 32 -7.29 -2.44 4.32
C VAL A 32 -7.03 -1.96 2.90
N LEU A 33 -6.62 -0.72 2.72
CA LEU A 33 -6.27 -0.14 1.43
C LEU A 33 -5.11 -0.89 0.79
N SER A 34 -4.10 -1.27 1.57
CA SER A 34 -2.97 -2.08 1.11
C SER A 34 -3.42 -3.46 0.61
N ALA A 35 -4.31 -4.15 1.33
CA ALA A 35 -4.84 -5.45 0.93
C ALA A 35 -5.70 -5.36 -0.34
N ILE A 36 -6.54 -4.31 -0.46
CA ILE A 36 -7.32 -4.04 -1.67
C ILE A 36 -6.39 -3.78 -2.85
N ALA A 37 -5.37 -2.95 -2.65
CA ALA A 37 -4.38 -2.61 -3.67
C ALA A 37 -3.63 -3.87 -4.13
N PHE A 38 -3.13 -4.68 -3.20
CA PHE A 38 -2.47 -5.94 -3.49
C PHE A 38 -3.38 -6.89 -4.29
N GLY A 39 -4.64 -7.03 -3.87
CA GLY A 39 -5.63 -7.79 -4.60
C GLY A 39 -5.82 -7.28 -6.03
N SER A 40 -5.89 -5.95 -6.21
CA SER A 40 -6.10 -5.32 -7.52
C SER A 40 -4.90 -5.41 -8.48
N ILE A 41 -3.69 -5.57 -7.95
CA ILE A 41 -2.44 -5.81 -8.71
C ILE A 41 -2.43 -7.24 -9.23
N LEU A 42 -2.75 -8.20 -8.35
CA LEU A 42 -2.81 -9.61 -8.71
C LEU A 42 -3.93 -9.86 -9.71
N TRP A 43 -5.14 -9.39 -9.39
CA TRP A 43 -6.30 -9.51 -10.25
C TRP A 43 -7.37 -8.49 -9.85
N ARG A 44 -7.72 -7.57 -10.75
CA ARG A 44 -8.69 -6.49 -10.48
C ARG A 44 -9.94 -6.92 -9.70
N PRO A 45 -10.65 -8.00 -10.07
CA PRO A 45 -11.84 -8.43 -9.32
C PRO A 45 -11.53 -8.94 -7.91
N LEU A 46 -10.34 -9.49 -7.68
CA LEU A 46 -9.91 -9.88 -6.33
C LEU A 46 -9.81 -8.66 -5.41
N GLY A 47 -9.41 -7.50 -5.93
CA GLY A 47 -9.47 -6.22 -5.20
C GLY A 47 -10.88 -5.87 -4.71
N TYR A 48 -11.90 -6.07 -5.54
CA TYR A 48 -13.31 -5.85 -5.14
C TYR A 48 -13.77 -6.86 -4.09
N VAL A 49 -13.41 -8.13 -4.24
CA VAL A 49 -13.71 -9.17 -3.24
C VAL A 49 -13.10 -8.82 -1.88
N VAL A 50 -11.83 -8.39 -1.87
CA VAL A 50 -11.15 -7.95 -0.64
C VAL A 50 -11.81 -6.70 -0.06
N ALA A 51 -12.24 -5.75 -0.90
CA ALA A 51 -12.95 -4.55 -0.43
C ALA A 51 -14.26 -4.91 0.27
N VAL A 52 -15.06 -5.82 -0.30
CA VAL A 52 -16.30 -6.30 0.33
C VAL A 52 -16.00 -7.09 1.61
N ALA A 53 -15.02 -8.00 1.57
CA ALA A 53 -14.62 -8.76 2.76
C ALA A 53 -14.15 -7.84 3.90
N SER A 54 -13.46 -6.74 3.57
CA SER A 54 -12.94 -5.80 4.56
C SER A 54 -14.04 -5.19 5.43
N LEU A 55 -15.26 -4.99 4.91
CA LEU A 55 -16.39 -4.46 5.67
C LEU A 55 -16.74 -5.35 6.88
N PHE A 56 -16.53 -6.66 6.76
CA PHE A 56 -16.80 -7.62 7.83
C PHE A 56 -15.65 -7.72 8.84
N TYR A 57 -14.40 -7.57 8.38
CA TYR A 57 -13.21 -7.77 9.23
C TYR A 57 -12.65 -6.47 9.83
N VAL A 58 -13.02 -5.30 9.30
CA VAL A 58 -12.44 -4.00 9.70
C VAL A 58 -12.67 -3.69 11.18
N GLN A 59 -13.81 -4.08 11.75
CA GLN A 59 -14.07 -3.87 13.18
C GLN A 59 -13.13 -4.70 14.07
N ARG A 60 -12.86 -5.94 13.66
CA ARG A 60 -11.93 -6.82 14.38
C ARG A 60 -10.50 -6.28 14.27
N LEU A 61 -10.12 -5.82 13.09
CA LEU A 61 -8.82 -5.18 12.85
C LEU A 61 -8.65 -3.91 13.69
N HIS A 62 -9.67 -3.03 13.70
CA HIS A 62 -9.67 -1.79 14.47
C HIS A 62 -9.45 -2.03 15.97
N ARG A 63 -10.18 -3.01 16.53
CA ARG A 63 -10.00 -3.42 17.93
C ARG A 63 -8.61 -3.97 18.19
N TRP A 64 -8.08 -4.77 17.28
CA TRP A 64 -6.75 -5.38 17.42
C TRP A 64 -5.65 -4.31 17.40
N ILE A 65 -5.66 -3.42 16.41
CA ILE A 65 -4.71 -2.29 16.31
C ILE A 65 -4.83 -1.37 17.52
N GLY A 66 -6.06 -1.01 17.91
CA GLY A 66 -6.30 -0.19 19.11
C GLY A 66 -5.72 -0.83 20.37
N SER A 67 -5.97 -2.13 20.59
CA SER A 67 -5.43 -2.87 21.73
C SER A 67 -3.90 -2.99 21.71
N GLY A 68 -3.30 -3.17 20.53
CA GLY A 68 -1.86 -3.28 20.35
C GLY A 68 -1.16 -1.95 20.65
N LEU A 69 -1.66 -0.85 20.10
CA LEU A 69 -1.12 0.49 20.36
C LEU A 69 -1.26 0.90 21.83
N GLN A 70 -2.34 0.50 22.51
CA GLN A 70 -2.52 0.74 23.94
C GLN A 70 -1.43 0.08 24.81
N ARG A 71 -0.87 -1.06 24.39
CA ARG A 71 0.21 -1.76 25.12
C ARG A 71 1.58 -1.10 24.95
N ILE A 72 1.73 -0.21 23.96
CA ILE A 72 3.01 0.41 23.59
C ILE A 72 3.10 1.87 24.09
N GLY A 73 1.96 2.48 24.39
CA GLY A 73 1.86 3.90 24.75
C GLY A 73 2.60 4.32 26.03
N PRO A 74 2.76 5.64 26.24
CA PRO A 74 3.43 6.21 27.41
C PRO A 74 2.71 5.75 28.69
N GLY A 75 3.40 4.94 29.50
CA GLY A 75 2.87 4.34 30.73
C GLY A 75 3.02 2.81 30.81
N ALA A 76 3.26 2.11 29.69
CA ALA A 76 3.57 0.69 29.73
C ALA A 76 5.00 0.47 30.28
N SER A 77 5.18 -0.35 31.33
CA SER A 77 6.48 -0.65 31.96
C SER A 77 7.36 -1.58 31.10
N THR A 78 7.59 -1.20 29.85
CA THR A 78 8.37 -1.97 28.89
C THR A 78 9.79 -1.44 28.80
N SER A 79 10.77 -2.35 28.71
CA SER A 79 12.19 -2.00 28.58
C SER A 79 12.42 -1.11 27.35
N ARG A 80 13.45 -0.26 27.40
CA ARG A 80 13.82 0.64 26.27
C ARG A 80 14.05 -0.15 24.98
N MET A 81 14.63 -1.35 25.09
CA MET A 81 14.87 -2.28 23.99
C MET A 81 13.58 -2.82 23.38
N TYR A 82 12.59 -3.21 24.21
CA TYR A 82 11.28 -3.67 23.72
C TYR A 82 10.51 -2.57 22.97
N ARG A 83 10.59 -1.32 23.44
CA ARG A 83 9.99 -0.18 22.74
C ARG A 83 10.66 0.06 21.39
N ALA A 84 12.00 0.03 21.34
CA ALA A 84 12.75 0.22 20.10
C ALA A 84 12.43 -0.87 19.06
N THR A 85 12.40 -2.15 19.47
CA THR A 85 12.06 -3.25 18.56
C THR A 85 10.62 -3.13 18.06
N THR A 86 9.68 -2.73 18.91
CA THR A 86 8.28 -2.55 18.50
C THR A 86 8.12 -1.41 17.50
N TYR A 87 8.79 -0.27 17.70
CA TYR A 87 8.78 0.82 16.73
C TYR A 87 9.41 0.40 15.39
N LEU A 88 10.51 -0.36 15.43
CA LEU A 88 11.12 -0.93 14.21
C LEU A 88 10.12 -1.82 13.46
N VAL A 89 9.40 -2.70 14.18
CA VAL A 89 8.38 -3.57 13.57
C VAL A 89 7.26 -2.76 12.93
N ILE A 90 6.79 -1.69 13.58
CA ILE A 90 5.77 -0.80 13.01
C ILE A 90 6.29 -0.16 11.71
N VAL A 91 7.52 0.34 11.70
CA VAL A 91 8.13 0.96 10.51
C VAL A 91 8.24 -0.06 9.37
N LEU A 92 8.75 -1.26 9.64
CA LEU A 92 8.91 -2.31 8.63
C LEU A 92 7.58 -2.77 8.06
N LEU A 93 6.58 -3.00 8.92
CA LEU A 93 5.23 -3.38 8.47
C LEU A 93 4.56 -2.27 7.66
N ALA A 94 4.67 -1.02 8.12
CA ALA A 94 4.13 0.13 7.39
C ALA A 94 4.79 0.30 6.01
N ALA A 95 6.12 0.17 5.94
CA ALA A 95 6.86 0.22 4.69
C ALA A 95 6.39 -0.89 3.73
N MET A 96 6.25 -2.13 4.21
CA MET A 96 5.74 -3.23 3.39
C MET A 96 4.30 -3.00 2.90
N LEU A 97 3.42 -2.51 3.76
CA LEU A 97 2.04 -2.20 3.40
C LEU A 97 1.93 -1.07 2.37
N SER A 98 2.90 -0.16 2.32
CA SER A 98 2.92 0.93 1.35
C SER A 98 3.21 0.47 -0.09
N ILE A 99 3.96 -0.63 -0.28
CA ILE A 99 4.37 -1.13 -1.59
C ILE A 99 3.19 -1.32 -2.57
N PRO A 100 2.15 -2.12 -2.26
CA PRO A 100 1.04 -2.32 -3.19
C PRO A 100 0.26 -1.02 -3.45
N VAL A 101 0.20 -0.11 -2.48
CA VAL A 101 -0.51 1.16 -2.61
C VAL A 101 0.22 2.08 -3.58
N VAL A 102 1.54 2.17 -3.46
CA VAL A 102 2.39 2.92 -4.39
C VAL A 102 2.30 2.32 -5.80
N GLN A 103 2.32 0.99 -5.92
CA GLN A 103 2.16 0.31 -7.21
C GLN A 103 0.82 0.62 -7.89
N VAL A 104 -0.29 0.67 -7.15
CA VAL A 104 -1.59 1.05 -7.71
C VAL A 104 -1.63 2.53 -8.07
N PHE A 105 -1.05 3.40 -7.24
CA PHE A 105 -0.99 4.84 -7.51
C PHE A 105 -0.27 5.15 -8.83
N PHE A 106 0.86 4.50 -9.07
CA PHE A 106 1.64 4.63 -10.30
C PHE A 106 1.28 3.62 -11.39
N ARG A 107 0.11 2.97 -11.31
CA ARG A 107 -0.24 1.90 -12.25
C ARG A 107 -0.15 2.34 -13.73
N GLY A 108 -0.52 3.58 -14.02
CA GLY A 108 -0.40 4.16 -15.38
C GLY A 108 1.06 4.27 -15.83
N ASP A 109 1.90 4.84 -14.98
CA ASP A 109 3.33 5.03 -15.24
C ASP A 109 4.08 3.70 -15.35
N LEU A 110 3.74 2.73 -14.50
CA LEU A 110 4.26 1.37 -14.53
C LEU A 110 3.86 0.65 -15.83
N ALA A 111 2.61 0.79 -16.25
CA ALA A 111 2.13 0.22 -17.51
C ALA A 111 2.84 0.87 -18.71
N ALA A 112 3.07 2.19 -18.68
CA ALA A 112 3.80 2.90 -19.71
C ALA A 112 5.27 2.46 -19.81
N MET A 113 5.91 2.13 -18.68
CA MET A 113 7.26 1.55 -18.66
C MET A 113 7.33 0.12 -19.22
N ALA A 114 6.30 -0.69 -18.98
CA ALA A 114 6.25 -2.08 -19.44
C ALA A 114 5.72 -2.22 -20.87
N ALA A 115 5.02 -1.21 -21.40
CA ALA A 115 4.37 -1.25 -22.71
C ALA A 115 5.31 -1.66 -23.86
N PRO A 116 6.54 -1.14 -23.98
CA PRO A 116 7.44 -1.55 -25.07
C PRO A 116 7.81 -3.04 -25.01
N THR A 117 8.02 -3.58 -23.79
CA THR A 117 8.37 -4.99 -23.58
C THR A 117 7.19 -5.95 -23.77
N ILE A 118 5.96 -5.49 -23.51
CA ILE A 118 4.75 -6.26 -23.75
C ILE A 118 4.42 -6.29 -25.25
N VAL A 119 4.58 -5.14 -25.94
CA VAL A 119 4.35 -5.04 -27.39
C VAL A 119 5.36 -5.90 -28.15
N ALA A 120 6.65 -5.87 -27.77
CA ALA A 120 7.68 -6.70 -28.39
C ALA A 120 7.39 -8.22 -28.31
N GLU A 121 6.72 -8.68 -27.24
CA GLU A 121 6.31 -10.08 -27.07
C GLU A 121 5.05 -10.43 -27.87
N MET A 122 4.09 -9.49 -27.96
CA MET A 122 2.82 -9.71 -28.67
C MET A 122 2.95 -9.68 -30.19
N THR A 123 4.04 -9.09 -30.70
CA THR A 123 4.36 -9.07 -32.13
C THR A 123 5.58 -9.93 -32.37
N ASP A 124 5.38 -11.19 -32.77
CA ASP A 124 6.42 -12.19 -33.13
C ASP A 124 7.54 -11.60 -34.01
N GLY A 125 8.56 -11.00 -33.40
CA GLY A 125 9.73 -10.49 -34.11
C GLY A 125 9.55 -9.16 -34.84
N TRP A 126 8.96 -8.13 -34.20
CA TRP A 126 9.23 -6.74 -34.62
C TRP A 126 10.70 -6.39 -34.32
N GLN A 127 11.58 -6.84 -35.21
CA GLN A 127 13.01 -6.59 -35.20
C GLN A 127 13.28 -5.08 -35.32
N GLY A 128 13.67 -4.48 -34.20
CA GLY A 128 14.83 -3.58 -34.16
C GLY A 128 14.69 -2.14 -34.65
N ALA A 129 13.56 -1.67 -35.16
CA ALA A 129 13.47 -0.29 -35.68
C ALA A 129 12.32 0.59 -35.13
N THR A 130 11.32 0.00 -34.47
CA THR A 130 10.06 0.71 -34.17
C THR A 130 9.37 0.26 -32.88
N THR A 131 10.08 -0.40 -31.96
CA THR A 131 9.60 -0.46 -30.58
C THR A 131 9.70 0.96 -30.02
N PRO A 132 8.57 1.63 -29.68
CA PRO A 132 8.65 2.95 -29.09
C PRO A 132 9.49 2.85 -27.82
N ASP A 133 10.51 3.70 -27.72
CA ASP A 133 11.27 3.82 -26.48
C ASP A 133 10.28 3.99 -25.33
N ALA A 134 10.55 3.35 -24.20
CA ALA A 134 9.79 3.64 -22.99
C ALA A 134 9.81 5.17 -22.80
N ILE A 135 8.68 5.74 -22.38
CA ILE A 135 8.50 7.21 -22.22
C ILE A 135 9.64 7.85 -21.41
N TYR A 136 10.38 7.06 -20.63
CA TYR A 136 11.47 7.45 -19.75
C TYR A 136 12.87 7.04 -20.24
N GLY A 137 13.06 6.81 -21.54
CA GLY A 137 14.35 6.55 -22.17
C GLY A 137 14.62 5.08 -22.49
N SER A 138 15.73 4.82 -23.20
CA SER A 138 16.16 3.47 -23.57
C SER A 138 16.25 2.60 -22.32
N THR A 139 15.53 1.48 -22.34
CA THR A 139 15.42 0.56 -21.20
C THR A 139 16.80 0.23 -20.62
N PRO A 140 17.12 0.61 -19.37
CA PRO A 140 18.34 0.11 -18.74
C PRO A 140 18.20 -1.40 -18.52
N THR A 141 19.33 -2.09 -18.54
CA THR A 141 19.45 -3.55 -18.51
C THR A 141 18.98 -4.19 -17.19
N TRP A 142 18.73 -3.41 -16.13
CA TRP A 142 18.42 -3.94 -14.79
C TRP A 142 17.42 -3.11 -13.98
N PRO A 143 16.47 -3.76 -13.26
CA PRO A 143 16.12 -5.19 -13.31
C PRO A 143 15.33 -5.54 -14.59
N SER A 144 15.68 -6.61 -15.32
CA SER A 144 15.07 -6.97 -16.61
C SER A 144 13.59 -7.39 -16.53
N TYR A 145 12.80 -7.10 -17.57
CA TYR A 145 11.44 -7.63 -17.76
C TYR A 145 11.41 -9.03 -18.40
N ALA A 146 12.56 -9.57 -18.83
CA ALA A 146 12.65 -10.89 -19.48
C ALA A 146 12.02 -12.04 -18.67
N PRO A 147 12.15 -12.11 -17.32
CA PRO A 147 11.44 -13.13 -16.54
C PRO A 147 9.92 -13.00 -16.63
N CYS A 148 9.39 -11.78 -16.78
CA CYS A 148 7.96 -11.54 -16.92
C CYS A 148 7.45 -11.90 -18.32
N GLN A 149 8.26 -11.74 -19.36
CA GLN A 149 7.96 -12.22 -20.72
C GLN A 149 7.87 -13.75 -20.74
N PHE A 150 8.82 -14.44 -20.12
CA PHE A 150 8.75 -15.90 -19.96
C PHE A 150 7.47 -16.34 -19.25
N VAL A 151 7.08 -15.66 -18.16
CA VAL A 151 5.81 -15.97 -17.48
C VAL A 151 4.59 -15.66 -18.37
N GLN A 152 4.65 -14.60 -19.17
CA GLN A 152 3.58 -14.22 -20.11
C GLN A 152 3.36 -15.29 -21.17
N GLU A 153 4.42 -15.87 -21.72
CA GLU A 153 4.35 -16.95 -22.72
C GLU A 153 3.58 -18.17 -22.16
N TRP A 154 3.79 -18.50 -20.90
CA TRP A 154 3.19 -19.68 -20.26
C TRP A 154 1.79 -19.46 -19.66
N THR A 155 1.49 -18.25 -19.18
CA THR A 155 0.28 -17.98 -18.36
C THR A 155 -0.65 -16.92 -18.95
N GLY A 156 -0.23 -16.24 -20.01
CA GLY A 156 -0.93 -15.12 -20.62
C GLY A 156 -0.74 -13.79 -19.86
N LEU A 157 -1.10 -12.69 -20.55
CA LEU A 157 -0.85 -11.31 -20.11
C LEU A 157 -1.45 -10.99 -18.72
N THR A 158 -2.62 -11.53 -18.41
CA THR A 158 -3.36 -11.20 -17.18
C THR A 158 -2.59 -11.59 -15.92
N VAL A 159 -1.92 -12.75 -15.94
CA VAL A 159 -1.13 -13.25 -14.80
C VAL A 159 0.24 -12.58 -14.76
N ALA A 160 0.89 -12.43 -15.92
CA ALA A 160 2.19 -11.79 -16.04
C ALA A 160 2.19 -10.30 -15.67
N ASN A 161 1.05 -9.62 -15.77
CA ASN A 161 0.93 -8.20 -15.41
C ASN A 161 1.36 -7.89 -13.96
N SER A 162 1.18 -8.84 -13.04
CA SER A 162 1.67 -8.71 -11.66
C SER A 162 3.21 -8.67 -11.59
N CYS A 163 3.89 -9.48 -12.41
CA CYS A 163 5.34 -9.48 -12.57
C CYS A 163 5.84 -8.15 -13.16
N TYR A 164 5.20 -7.68 -14.24
CA TYR A 164 5.54 -6.38 -14.84
C TYR A 164 5.36 -5.22 -13.85
N SER A 165 4.30 -5.23 -13.05
CA SER A 165 4.10 -4.23 -11.99
C SER A 165 5.18 -4.27 -10.92
N ALA A 166 5.67 -5.47 -10.55
CA ALA A 166 6.71 -5.64 -9.55
C ALA A 166 8.09 -5.17 -10.06
N VAL A 167 8.47 -5.60 -11.27
CA VAL A 167 9.73 -5.17 -11.89
C VAL A 167 9.71 -3.66 -12.18
N GLY A 168 8.58 -3.13 -12.66
CA GLY A 168 8.41 -1.70 -12.88
C GLY A 168 8.49 -0.89 -11.59
N TYR A 169 7.97 -1.39 -10.46
CA TYR A 169 8.13 -0.75 -9.15
C TYR A 169 9.61 -0.62 -8.77
N VAL A 170 10.40 -1.69 -8.96
CA VAL A 170 11.84 -1.66 -8.70
C VAL A 170 12.56 -0.74 -9.69
N ARG A 171 11.97 -0.42 -10.85
CA ARG A 171 12.50 0.57 -11.80
C ARG A 171 12.04 2.01 -11.53
N MET A 172 11.14 2.27 -10.57
CA MET A 172 10.63 3.63 -10.30
C MET A 172 11.72 4.64 -9.94
N TRP A 173 12.88 4.20 -9.44
CA TRP A 173 14.01 5.12 -9.18
C TRP A 173 14.52 5.81 -10.46
N GLN A 174 14.21 5.27 -11.63
CA GLN A 174 14.56 5.84 -12.93
C GLN A 174 13.63 6.99 -13.34
N MET A 175 12.51 7.20 -12.64
CA MET A 175 11.60 8.33 -12.81
C MET A 175 11.87 9.38 -11.72
N PRO A 176 12.59 10.48 -12.02
CA PRO A 176 12.91 11.50 -11.02
C PRO A 176 11.67 12.12 -10.38
N THR A 177 10.56 12.17 -11.11
CA THR A 177 9.26 12.69 -10.65
C THR A 177 8.48 11.71 -9.77
N ALA A 178 8.74 10.40 -9.87
CA ALA A 178 8.04 9.38 -9.08
C ALA A 178 8.65 9.22 -7.67
N LEU A 179 9.96 9.43 -7.52
CA LEU A 179 10.68 9.28 -6.26
C LEU A 179 10.12 10.13 -5.11
N PRO A 180 9.86 11.45 -5.27
CA PRO A 180 9.28 12.26 -4.19
C PRO A 180 7.90 11.76 -3.75
N MET A 181 7.07 11.35 -4.71
CA MET A 181 5.73 10.82 -4.41
C MET A 181 5.80 9.46 -3.72
N LEU A 182 6.68 8.54 -4.15
CA LEU A 182 6.94 7.28 -3.47
C LEU A 182 7.40 7.50 -2.03
N CYS A 183 8.37 8.38 -1.82
CA CYS A 183 8.84 8.75 -0.49
C CYS A 183 7.72 9.36 0.36
N SER A 184 6.87 10.23 -0.22
CA SER A 184 5.76 10.84 0.52
C SER A 184 4.71 9.82 0.95
N LEU A 185 4.32 8.89 0.07
CA LEU A 185 3.33 7.85 0.37
C LEU A 185 3.86 6.86 1.41
N THR A 186 5.12 6.43 1.26
CA THR A 186 5.76 5.54 2.24
C THR A 186 5.91 6.24 3.60
N MET A 187 6.31 7.51 3.62
CA MET A 187 6.38 8.29 4.86
C MET A 187 5.01 8.47 5.53
N ILE A 188 3.93 8.68 4.78
CA ILE A 188 2.57 8.71 5.34
C ILE A 188 2.25 7.38 6.04
N TYR A 189 2.52 6.25 5.38
CA TYR A 189 2.28 4.93 5.97
C TYR A 189 3.10 4.69 7.25
N ILE A 190 4.32 5.24 7.34
CA ILE A 190 5.20 5.07 8.50
C ILE A 190 4.86 6.05 9.63
N LEU A 191 4.73 7.34 9.31
CA LEU A 191 4.61 8.41 10.30
C LEU A 191 3.27 8.38 11.03
N PHE A 192 2.16 8.04 10.37
CA PHE A 192 0.84 8.00 11.03
C PHE A 192 0.76 6.95 12.15
N PRO A 193 1.08 5.66 11.92
CA PRO A 193 1.10 4.67 12.99
C PRO A 193 2.12 4.99 14.08
N LEU A 194 3.28 5.54 13.71
CA LEU A 194 4.36 5.84 14.65
C LEU A 194 4.04 7.04 15.55
N THR A 195 3.45 8.09 14.99
CA THR A 195 2.94 9.24 15.76
C THR A 195 1.80 8.82 16.68
N LEU A 196 0.88 7.97 16.20
CA LEU A 196 -0.20 7.44 17.01
C LEU A 196 0.30 6.56 18.16
N ALA A 197 1.30 5.70 17.90
CA ALA A 197 1.93 4.87 18.93
C ALA A 197 2.66 5.71 20.00
N ARG A 198 3.32 6.81 19.58
CA ARG A 198 4.11 7.67 20.47
C ARG A 198 3.26 8.66 21.27
N PHE A 199 2.26 9.28 20.64
CA PHE A 199 1.54 10.43 21.21
C PHE A 199 0.06 10.19 21.49
N GLY A 200 -0.53 9.09 21.03
CA GLY A 200 -1.98 8.86 21.07
C GLY A 200 -2.65 8.89 22.45
N ARG A 201 -1.88 8.90 23.54
CA ARG A 201 -2.41 9.00 24.92
C ARG A 201 -2.24 10.37 25.58
N LEU A 202 -1.43 11.28 25.03
CA LEU A 202 -1.22 12.61 25.65
C LEU A 202 -2.41 13.56 25.47
N ASN A 203 -3.41 13.16 24.67
CA ASN A 203 -4.63 13.93 24.38
C ASN A 203 -5.91 13.32 25.01
N LYS A 204 -5.80 12.50 26.05
CA LYS A 204 -6.95 12.07 26.86
C LYS A 204 -7.01 12.80 28.19
#